data_AF-A0A507EIC9-F1
#
_entry.id   AF-A0A507EIC9-F1
#
_cell.length_a   1.000
_cell.length_b   1.000
_cell.length_c   1.000
_cell.angle_alpha   90.00
_cell.angle_beta   90.00
_cell.angle_gamma   90.00
#
_symmetry.space_group_name_H-M   'P 1'
#
loop_
_entity.id
_entity.type
_entity.pdbx_description
1 polymer ?
#
loop_
_entity_poly.entity_id
_entity_poly.type
_entity_poly.pdbx_seq_one_letter_code
_entity_poly.pdbx_strand_id
1 'polypeptide(L)'
;MAPIPLPPPSSRLGTLQTLRSAIHKASTGVELLRPITPSISSRRQKLLTHYPPGVDSTKLASQDPSLGTLQLVDVWQQMKVAREEEMTKRGKPPRVSGKAKPPQADGTKKGKKRK
;
A
#
# COMPACT_ATOMS: atom_id res chain seq x y z
N MET A 1 36.42 -70.05 -18.28
CA MET A 1 36.06 -68.79 -17.58
C MET A 1 35.05 -68.07 -18.46
N ALA A 2 33.81 -67.88 -18.00
CA ALA A 2 32.79 -67.20 -18.80
C ALA A 2 33.05 -65.67 -18.79
N PRO A 3 32.89 -64.98 -19.93
CA PRO A 3 33.07 -63.53 -19.98
C PRO A 3 31.94 -62.84 -19.20
N ILE A 4 32.31 -61.94 -18.30
CA ILE A 4 31.36 -61.14 -17.51
C ILE A 4 30.64 -60.20 -18.49
N PRO A 5 29.29 -60.22 -18.56
CA PRO A 5 28.56 -59.34 -19.45
C PRO A 5 28.73 -57.89 -19.00
N LEU A 6 29.22 -57.05 -19.91
CA LEU A 6 29.35 -55.62 -19.64
C LEU A 6 27.95 -55.00 -19.52
N PRO A 7 27.73 -54.12 -18.53
CA PRO A 7 26.42 -53.51 -18.32
C PRO A 7 26.03 -52.63 -19.51
N PRO A 8 24.74 -52.59 -19.88
CA PRO A 8 24.26 -51.88 -21.06
C PRO A 8 24.54 -50.38 -20.97
N PRO A 9 24.76 -49.69 -22.10
CA PRO A 9 25.16 -48.28 -22.13
C PRO A 9 24.18 -47.34 -21.38
N SER A 10 22.89 -47.69 -21.34
CA SER A 10 21.86 -46.96 -20.60
C SER A 10 22.12 -46.93 -19.08
N SER A 11 22.58 -48.04 -18.51
CA SER A 11 22.95 -48.11 -17.09
C SER A 11 24.16 -47.24 -16.76
N ARG A 12 25.13 -47.14 -17.68
CA ARG A 12 26.30 -46.25 -17.54
C ARG A 12 25.93 -44.77 -17.62
N LEU A 13 24.98 -44.43 -18.49
CA LEU A 13 24.47 -43.05 -18.57
C LEU A 13 23.70 -42.67 -17.30
N GLY A 14 22.89 -43.58 -16.76
CA GLY A 14 22.20 -43.38 -15.48
C GLY A 14 23.17 -43.18 -14.31
N THR A 15 24.23 -43.99 -14.21
CA THR A 15 25.24 -43.83 -13.14
C THR A 15 26.01 -42.52 -13.27
N LEU A 16 26.33 -42.08 -14.50
CA LEU A 16 26.98 -40.79 -14.74
C LEU A 16 26.10 -39.59 -14.39
N GLN A 17 24.79 -39.68 -14.64
CA GLN A 17 23.83 -38.63 -14.23
C GLN A 17 23.72 -38.55 -12.70
N THR A 18 23.64 -39.70 -12.03
CA THR A 18 23.64 -39.77 -10.57
C THR A 18 24.93 -39.20 -9.99
N LEU A 19 26.09 -39.54 -10.56
CA LEU A 19 27.39 -39.02 -10.13
C LEU A 19 27.48 -37.50 -10.33
N ARG A 20 27.04 -36.98 -11.49
CA ARG A 20 26.97 -35.53 -11.74
C ARG A 20 26.09 -34.82 -10.72
N SER A 21 24.89 -35.34 -10.44
CA SER A 21 24.00 -34.73 -9.45
C SER A 21 24.57 -34.75 -8.02
N ALA A 22 25.30 -35.81 -7.66
CA ALA A 22 25.98 -35.93 -6.38
C ALA A 22 27.15 -34.94 -6.26
N ILE A 23 27.97 -34.81 -7.32
CA ILE A 23 29.09 -33.86 -7.37
C ILE A 23 28.56 -32.42 -7.31
N HIS A 24 27.50 -32.10 -8.06
CA HIS A 24 26.92 -30.75 -7.99
C HIS A 24 26.31 -30.42 -6.62
N LYS A 25 25.74 -31.40 -5.91
CA LYS A 25 25.29 -31.22 -4.52
C LYS A 25 26.46 -31.02 -3.54
N ALA A 26 27.58 -31.70 -3.76
CA ALA A 26 28.75 -31.63 -2.89
C ALA A 26 29.63 -30.39 -3.17
N SER A 27 29.76 -29.98 -4.43
CA SER A 27 30.66 -28.89 -4.85
C SER A 27 30.11 -27.51 -4.54
N THR A 28 28.79 -27.37 -4.37
CA THR A 28 28.21 -26.07 -4.03
C THR A 28 28.37 -25.74 -2.56
N GLY A 29 28.55 -26.71 -1.64
CA GLY A 29 28.58 -26.49 -0.17
C GLY A 29 27.32 -25.80 0.40
N VAL A 30 26.43 -25.40 -0.49
CA VAL A 30 25.16 -24.75 -0.32
C VAL A 30 24.21 -25.89 -0.54
N GLU A 31 23.65 -26.42 0.56
CA GLU A 31 22.27 -26.88 0.51
C GLU A 31 21.55 -25.85 -0.35
N LEU A 32 21.16 -26.23 -1.57
CA LEU A 32 20.33 -25.38 -2.40
C LEU A 32 19.17 -25.02 -1.50
N LEU A 33 19.23 -23.81 -0.94
CA LEU A 33 18.15 -23.14 -0.27
C LEU A 33 17.02 -23.40 -1.23
N ARG A 34 16.11 -24.31 -0.85
CA ARG A 34 14.86 -24.56 -1.57
C ARG A 34 14.46 -23.19 -2.05
N PRO A 35 14.21 -22.97 -3.35
CA PRO A 35 13.85 -21.64 -3.80
C PRO A 35 12.79 -21.19 -2.82
N ILE A 36 13.12 -20.17 -2.02
CA ILE A 36 12.17 -19.59 -1.09
C ILE A 36 11.27 -18.82 -2.04
N THR A 37 10.51 -19.54 -2.87
CA THR A 37 9.27 -19.06 -3.40
C THR A 37 8.46 -18.89 -2.13
N PRO A 38 8.23 -17.65 -1.67
CA PRO A 38 7.37 -17.48 -0.53
C PRO A 38 5.97 -17.87 -1.03
N SER A 39 5.57 -19.13 -0.86
CA SER A 39 4.17 -19.52 -1.02
C SER A 39 3.31 -18.79 0.03
N ILE A 40 3.96 -18.31 1.08
CA ILE A 40 3.39 -17.51 2.16
C ILE A 40 3.54 -16.04 1.79
N SER A 41 2.43 -15.40 1.42
CA SER A 41 2.32 -13.94 1.32
C SER A 41 2.96 -13.31 2.56
N SER A 42 3.95 -12.44 2.35
CA SER A 42 4.68 -11.78 3.44
C SER A 42 3.70 -11.03 4.34
N ARG A 43 3.96 -11.00 5.66
CA ARG A 43 3.13 -10.24 6.61
C ARG A 43 2.96 -8.78 6.19
N ARG A 44 4.00 -8.19 5.58
CA ARG A 44 3.97 -6.85 4.99
C ARG A 44 2.92 -6.71 3.88
N GLN A 45 2.84 -7.67 2.96
CA GLN A 45 1.88 -7.65 1.87
C GLN A 45 0.44 -7.81 2.35
N LYS A 46 0.23 -8.64 3.38
CA LYS A 46 -1.08 -8.75 4.06
C LYS A 46 -1.51 -7.44 4.71
N LEU A 47 -0.59 -6.73 5.38
CA LEU A 47 -0.88 -5.43 5.99
C LEU A 47 -1.13 -4.35 4.95
N LEU A 48 -0.37 -4.34 3.85
CA LEU A 48 -0.53 -3.37 2.77
C LEU A 48 -1.90 -3.46 2.08
N THR A 49 -2.45 -4.67 1.99
CA THR A 49 -3.73 -4.96 1.33
C THR A 49 -4.90 -5.09 2.30
N HIS A 50 -4.69 -4.81 3.59
CA HIS A 50 -5.69 -5.02 4.64
C HIS A 50 -6.94 -4.15 4.45
N TYR A 51 -6.75 -2.89 4.09
CA TYR A 51 -7.86 -1.98 3.84
C TYR A 51 -8.11 -1.85 2.34
N PRO A 52 -9.37 -1.85 1.89
CA PRO A 52 -9.69 -1.56 0.51
C PRO A 52 -9.19 -0.15 0.16
N PRO A 53 -8.77 0.08 -1.10
CA PRO A 53 -8.39 1.42 -1.53
C PRO A 53 -9.58 2.38 -1.39
N GLY A 54 -9.32 3.61 -0.95
CA GLY A 54 -10.34 4.65 -0.92
C GLY A 54 -10.79 4.97 -2.35
N VAL A 55 -12.08 4.82 -2.62
CA VAL A 55 -12.67 5.10 -3.94
C VAL A 55 -13.49 6.39 -3.85
N ASP A 56 -13.08 7.40 -4.62
CA ASP A 56 -13.84 8.65 -4.76
C ASP A 56 -14.93 8.48 -5.83
N SER A 57 -16.18 8.29 -5.41
CA SER A 57 -17.33 8.12 -6.29
C SER A 57 -17.56 9.30 -7.24
N THR A 58 -17.27 10.53 -6.79
CA THR A 58 -17.40 11.75 -7.60
C THR A 58 -16.39 11.80 -8.74
N LYS A 59 -15.15 11.36 -8.50
CA LYS A 59 -14.12 11.25 -9.54
C LYS A 59 -14.45 10.14 -10.53
N LEU A 60 -14.96 9.00 -10.05
CA LEU A 60 -15.43 7.94 -10.95
C LEU A 60 -16.62 8.39 -11.81
N ALA A 61 -17.56 9.12 -11.23
CA ALA A 61 -18.70 9.67 -11.97
C ALA A 61 -18.26 10.65 -13.08
N SER A 62 -17.17 11.39 -12.89
CA SER A 62 -16.63 12.29 -13.92
C SER A 62 -16.00 11.56 -15.11
N GLN A 63 -15.62 10.29 -14.95
CA GLN A 63 -15.02 9.47 -16.02
C GLN A 63 -16.07 8.81 -16.90
N ASP A 64 -17.29 8.61 -16.40
CA ASP A 64 -18.39 8.00 -17.14
C ASP A 64 -19.50 9.04 -17.45
N PRO A 65 -19.67 9.44 -18.72
CA PRO A 65 -20.69 10.40 -19.12
C PRO A 65 -22.12 9.97 -18.77
N SER A 66 -22.39 8.66 -18.71
CA SER A 66 -23.72 8.13 -18.39
C SER A 66 -24.12 8.37 -16.93
N LEU A 67 -23.13 8.53 -16.04
CA LEU A 67 -23.35 8.85 -14.64
C LEU A 67 -23.55 10.36 -14.39
N GLY A 68 -23.22 11.21 -15.37
CA GLY A 68 -23.45 12.65 -15.31
C GLY A 68 -24.93 13.01 -15.14
N THR A 69 -25.83 12.23 -15.76
CA THR A 69 -27.29 12.36 -15.60
C THR A 69 -27.78 12.12 -14.17
N LEU A 70 -27.04 11.34 -13.38
CA LEU A 70 -27.44 10.98 -12.02
C LEU A 70 -27.06 12.03 -10.96
N GLN A 71 -26.37 13.11 -11.36
CA GLN A 71 -25.96 14.21 -10.48
C GLN A 71 -25.40 13.72 -9.13
N LEU A 72 -24.47 12.78 -9.18
CA LEU A 72 -23.93 12.15 -7.98
C LEU A 72 -23.21 13.20 -7.11
N VAL A 73 -23.57 13.26 -5.82
CA VAL A 73 -22.97 14.20 -4.87
C VAL A 73 -22.45 13.47 -3.63
N ASP A 74 -21.32 13.95 -3.11
CA ASP A 74 -20.82 13.54 -1.81
C ASP A 74 -21.60 14.23 -0.68
N VAL A 75 -22.55 13.49 -0.11
CA VAL A 75 -23.41 13.95 0.99
C VAL A 75 -22.60 14.30 2.24
N TRP A 76 -21.55 13.54 2.54
CA TRP A 76 -20.74 13.79 3.73
C TRP A 76 -19.99 15.11 3.60
N GLN A 77 -19.44 15.38 2.42
CA GLN A 77 -18.75 16.64 2.15
C GLN A 77 -19.70 17.83 2.18
N GLN A 78 -20.92 17.70 1.64
CA GLN A 78 -21.95 18.74 1.78
C GLN A 78 -22.30 19.03 3.25
N MET A 79 -22.50 18.00 4.06
CA MET A 79 -22.78 18.16 5.49
C MET A 79 -21.63 18.86 6.23
N LYS A 80 -20.39 18.53 5.87
CA LYS A 80 -19.21 19.16 6.44
C LYS A 80 -19.18 20.66 6.12
N VAL A 81 -19.37 21.02 4.84
CA VAL A 81 -19.40 22.43 4.41
C VAL A 81 -20.54 23.19 5.09
N ALA A 82 -21.75 22.64 5.10
CA ALA A 82 -22.90 23.26 5.76
C ALA A 82 -22.64 23.54 7.25
N ARG A 83 -21.99 22.61 7.94
CA ARG A 83 -21.57 22.79 9.35
C ARG A 83 -20.54 23.91 9.49
N GLU A 84 -19.56 23.99 8.60
CA GLU A 84 -18.54 25.05 8.60
C GLU A 84 -19.16 26.43 8.36
N GLU A 85 -20.11 26.53 7.43
CA GLU A 85 -20.88 27.76 7.19
C GLU A 85 -21.69 28.19 8.41
N GLU A 86 -22.37 27.25 9.06
CA GLU A 86 -23.16 27.54 10.26
C GLU A 86 -22.28 28.03 11.42
N MET A 87 -21.12 27.40 11.63
CA MET A 87 -20.14 27.86 12.61
C MET A 87 -19.60 29.26 12.29
N THR A 88 -19.39 29.55 11.02
CA THR A 88 -18.95 30.87 10.55
C THR A 88 -20.01 31.94 10.79
N LYS A 89 -21.30 31.66 10.51
CA LYS A 89 -22.44 32.55 10.81
C LYS A 89 -22.55 32.86 12.31
N ARG A 90 -22.23 31.89 13.16
CA ARG A 90 -22.21 32.04 14.63
C ARG A 90 -20.96 32.77 15.15
N GLY A 91 -20.07 33.24 14.27
CA GLY A 91 -18.83 33.92 14.65
C GLY A 91 -17.77 33.00 15.27
N LYS A 92 -17.93 31.67 15.11
CA LYS A 92 -17.00 30.65 15.62
C LYS A 92 -16.42 29.84 14.46
N PRO A 93 -15.76 30.48 13.47
CA PRO A 93 -15.27 29.76 12.29
C PRO A 93 -14.36 28.59 12.71
N PRO A 94 -14.44 27.44 12.01
CA PRO A 94 -13.59 26.30 12.30
C PRO A 94 -12.13 26.73 12.23
N ARG A 95 -11.35 26.40 13.27
CA ARG A 95 -9.94 26.76 13.33
C ARG A 95 -9.16 25.83 12.41
N VAL A 96 -8.98 26.25 11.16
CA VAL A 96 -8.06 25.58 10.22
C VAL A 96 -6.65 25.84 10.72
N SER A 97 -6.03 24.84 11.34
CA SER A 97 -4.69 24.98 11.91
C SER A 97 -3.65 25.15 10.80
N GLY A 98 -3.06 26.35 10.73
CA GLY A 98 -1.91 26.66 9.88
C GLY A 98 -1.74 28.15 9.66
N LYS A 99 -1.22 28.85 10.69
CA LYS A 99 -1.09 30.31 10.80
C LYS A 99 -2.40 31.03 11.13
N ALA A 100 -2.55 31.33 12.42
CA ALA A 100 -3.48 32.36 12.85
C ALA A 100 -3.19 33.65 12.07
N LYS A 101 -4.13 34.13 11.24
CA LYS A 101 -4.15 35.56 10.95
C LYS A 101 -4.31 36.25 12.31
N PRO A 102 -3.43 37.20 12.70
CA PRO A 102 -3.67 37.98 13.89
C PRO A 102 -5.04 38.67 13.73
N PRO A 103 -5.83 38.79 14.81
CA PRO A 103 -7.08 39.52 14.76
C PRO A 103 -6.78 40.92 14.23
N GLN A 104 -7.48 41.30 13.16
CA GLN A 104 -7.45 42.65 12.63
C GLN A 104 -7.94 43.56 13.77
N ALA A 105 -7.02 44.34 14.32
CA ALA A 105 -7.25 45.14 15.50
C ALA A 105 -8.14 46.34 15.14
N ASP A 106 -9.45 46.16 15.27
CA ASP A 106 -10.36 47.29 15.38
C ASP A 106 -10.44 47.71 16.84
N GLY A 107 -9.91 48.91 17.14
CA GLY A 107 -10.31 49.67 18.32
C GLY A 107 -9.33 49.68 19.49
N THR A 108 -8.41 50.63 19.44
CA THR A 108 -7.88 51.41 20.57
C THR A 108 -8.47 51.16 21.97
N LYS A 109 -7.69 50.56 22.88
CA LYS A 109 -7.74 50.86 24.33
C LYS A 109 -6.33 50.94 24.93
N LYS A 110 -5.81 52.17 25.04
CA LYS A 110 -4.64 52.51 25.86
C LYS A 110 -4.92 52.19 27.33
N GLY A 111 -4.25 51.18 27.87
CA GLY A 111 -4.20 50.93 29.32
C GLY A 111 -3.31 51.98 30.00
N LYS A 112 -3.88 52.72 30.96
CA LYS A 112 -3.22 53.73 31.78
C LYS A 112 -2.16 53.08 32.67
N LYS A 113 -0.87 53.37 32.46
CA LYS A 113 0.20 53.06 33.43
C LYS A 113 -0.07 53.87 34.71
N ARG A 114 -0.28 53.18 35.83
CA ARG A 114 -0.22 53.80 37.16
C ARG A 114 1.26 53.96 37.52
N LYS A 115 1.64 55.18 37.92
CA LYS A 115 2.89 55.44 38.63
C LYS A 115 2.81 54.82 40.02
#